data_AF-A0A3M7TEQ9-F1
#
_entry.id   AF-A0A3M7TEQ9-F1
#
_cell.length_a   1.000
_cell.length_b   1.000
_cell.length_c   1.000
_cell.angle_alpha   90.00
_cell.angle_beta   90.00
_cell.angle_gamma   90.00
#
_symmetry.space_group_name_H-M   'P 1'
#
loop_
_entity.id
_entity.type
_entity.pdbx_description
1 polymer ?
#
loop_
_entity_poly.entity_id
_entity_poly.type
_entity_poly.pdbx_seq_one_letter_code
_entity_poly.pdbx_strand_id
1 'polypeptide(L)'
;MKIQFLQSFNDDSIWISLIDNGFNKNILIDGGTSTTYSYTDKNKKLKGGALKLLIKFLKEKNLDLVILTHIDDDHIGGFLKWFGKDKEAIKHIKEVWFNSGRTIKKYLNDINSNVDSLKFKENTTLTSIPQRVEFENYIRYNQVWNEKVVVQKDVLNWNNIFFQILPPGKDKLEKLLRDGIKRKLNLYWTLPEKATI
;
A
#
# COMPACT_ATOMS: atom_id res chain seq x y z
N MET A 1 -7.11 12.40 -20.65
CA MET A 1 -6.78 11.87 -19.31
C MET A 1 -7.84 12.33 -18.33
N LYS A 2 -8.25 11.45 -17.40
CA LYS A 2 -9.16 11.72 -16.29
C LYS A 2 -8.44 11.39 -14.99
N ILE A 3 -8.57 12.26 -13.99
CA ILE A 3 -8.06 12.05 -12.63
C ILE A 3 -9.24 12.22 -11.68
N GLN A 4 -9.38 11.30 -10.73
CA GLN A 4 -10.45 11.31 -9.74
C GLN A 4 -9.87 10.92 -8.37
N PHE A 5 -10.03 11.82 -7.41
CA PHE A 5 -9.76 11.54 -6.00
C PHE A 5 -10.96 10.77 -5.42
N LEU A 6 -10.71 9.64 -4.78
CA LEU A 6 -11.75 8.75 -4.22
C LEU A 6 -12.04 9.09 -2.75
N GLN A 7 -12.04 10.38 -2.43
CA GLN A 7 -11.88 10.85 -1.05
C GLN A 7 -13.10 10.57 -0.14
N SER A 8 -12.81 10.11 1.08
CA SER A 8 -13.61 10.09 2.29
C SER A 8 -12.80 10.68 3.46
N PHE A 9 -13.08 11.95 3.80
CA PHE A 9 -12.41 12.70 4.88
C PHE A 9 -10.88 12.83 4.73
N ASN A 10 -10.11 11.82 5.17
CA ASN A 10 -8.65 11.84 5.37
C ASN A 10 -7.94 10.68 4.65
N ASP A 11 -8.38 10.31 3.46
CA ASP A 11 -7.81 9.20 2.70
C ASP A 11 -7.06 9.65 1.45
N ASP A 12 -6.02 8.90 1.13
CA ASP A 12 -5.28 9.06 -0.11
C ASP A 12 -5.66 7.90 -1.03
N SER A 13 -6.45 8.22 -2.06
CA SER A 13 -6.76 7.27 -3.13
C SER A 13 -7.12 8.03 -4.40
N ILE A 14 -6.36 7.78 -5.47
CA ILE A 14 -6.45 8.52 -6.72
C ILE A 14 -6.55 7.53 -7.86
N TRP A 15 -7.64 7.63 -8.62
CA TRP A 15 -7.80 6.91 -9.86
C TRP A 15 -7.45 7.81 -11.04
N ILE A 16 -6.63 7.29 -11.94
CA ILE A 16 -6.25 7.93 -13.19
C ILE A 16 -6.67 7.01 -14.34
N SER A 17 -7.34 7.59 -15.34
CA SER A 17 -7.69 6.90 -16.57
C SER A 17 -7.18 7.70 -17.77
N LEU A 18 -6.46 7.04 -18.66
CA LEU A 18 -5.87 7.68 -19.83
C LEU A 18 -5.81 6.69 -21.00
N ILE A 19 -5.60 7.20 -22.21
CA ILE A 19 -5.50 6.37 -23.42
C ILE A 19 -4.02 6.21 -23.76
N ASP A 20 -3.56 4.97 -23.87
CA ASP A 20 -2.27 4.58 -24.43
C ASP A 20 -2.52 3.63 -25.60
N ASN A 21 -1.97 3.97 -26.78
CA ASN A 21 -2.13 3.20 -28.02
C ASN A 21 -3.59 2.82 -28.35
N GLY A 22 -4.54 3.73 -28.10
CA GLY A 22 -5.97 3.51 -28.35
C GLY A 22 -6.70 2.69 -27.29
N PHE A 23 -6.01 2.18 -26.26
CA PHE A 23 -6.60 1.45 -25.15
C PHE A 23 -6.64 2.29 -23.88
N ASN A 24 -7.74 2.20 -23.12
CA ASN A 24 -7.80 2.81 -21.80
C ASN A 24 -6.88 2.07 -20.83
N LYS A 25 -6.04 2.83 -20.13
CA LYS A 25 -5.23 2.40 -18.99
C LYS A 25 -5.83 2.95 -17.72
N ASN A 26 -6.04 2.09 -16.73
CA ASN A 26 -6.54 2.47 -15.41
C ASN A 26 -5.44 2.29 -14.37
N ILE A 27 -5.03 3.39 -13.77
CA ILE A 27 -4.03 3.43 -12.70
C ILE A 27 -4.74 3.81 -11.41
N LEU A 28 -4.49 3.06 -10.34
CA LEU A 28 -4.97 3.39 -9.00
C LEU A 28 -3.78 3.60 -8.07
N ILE A 29 -3.68 4.81 -7.52
CA ILE A 29 -2.66 5.18 -6.54
C ILE A 29 -3.34 5.18 -5.18
N ASP A 30 -2.88 4.29 -4.30
CA ASP A 30 -3.42 4.04 -2.96
C ASP A 30 -4.90 3.64 -2.93
N GLY A 31 -5.27 2.94 -1.87
CA GLY A 31 -6.61 2.40 -1.63
C GLY A 31 -7.44 3.22 -0.65
N GLY A 32 -6.85 4.23 -0.02
CA GLY A 32 -7.49 5.00 1.02
C GLY A 32 -7.64 4.22 2.33
N THR A 33 -8.48 4.72 3.22
CA THR A 33 -8.89 4.03 4.44
C THR A 33 -9.81 2.83 4.14
N SER A 34 -10.07 1.99 5.16
CA SER A 34 -11.03 0.88 5.02
C SER A 34 -12.44 1.36 4.63
N THR A 35 -12.81 2.60 4.95
CA THR A 35 -14.11 3.20 4.58
C THR A 35 -14.20 3.59 3.12
N THR A 36 -13.08 3.86 2.46
CA THR A 36 -12.99 4.11 1.02
C THR A 36 -13.52 2.90 0.23
N TYR A 37 -13.35 1.67 0.74
CA TYR A 37 -13.98 0.48 0.16
C TYR A 37 -15.43 0.27 0.63
N SER A 38 -15.69 0.32 1.94
CA SER A 38 -17.06 0.19 2.46
C SER A 38 -17.19 0.71 3.88
N TYR A 39 -18.35 1.24 4.22
CA TYR A 39 -18.63 1.82 5.52
C TYR A 39 -20.06 1.46 5.98
N THR A 40 -20.32 1.59 7.27
CA THR A 40 -21.66 1.44 7.83
C THR A 40 -22.27 2.83 8.00
N ASP A 41 -23.44 3.06 7.42
CA ASP A 41 -24.12 4.36 7.53
C ASP A 41 -24.79 4.56 8.91
N LYS A 42 -25.33 5.75 9.15
CA LYS A 42 -26.06 6.11 10.38
C LYS A 42 -27.25 5.18 10.71
N ASN A 43 -27.78 4.47 9.71
CA ASN A 43 -28.88 3.52 9.86
C ASN A 43 -28.37 2.08 10.05
N LYS A 44 -27.09 1.89 10.38
CA LYS A 44 -26.42 0.59 10.55
C LYS A 44 -26.43 -0.27 9.27
N LYS A 45 -26.56 0.32 8.08
CA LYS A 45 -26.53 -0.41 6.80
C LYS A 45 -25.14 -0.34 6.18
N LEU A 46 -24.64 -1.48 5.70
CA LEU A 46 -23.39 -1.56 4.96
C LEU A 46 -23.55 -0.89 3.58
N LYS A 47 -22.65 0.03 3.25
CA LYS A 47 -22.59 0.77 1.99
C LYS A 47 -21.22 0.59 1.33
N GLY A 48 -21.20 0.64 0.00
CA GLY A 48 -19.95 0.72 -0.76
C GLY A 48 -19.39 2.13 -0.72
N GLY A 49 -18.10 2.25 -0.43
CA GLY A 49 -17.36 3.51 -0.57
C GLY A 49 -16.91 3.76 -2.02
N ALA A 50 -16.19 4.85 -2.22
CA ALA A 50 -15.75 5.31 -3.54
C ALA A 50 -14.90 4.27 -4.29
N LEU A 51 -13.99 3.57 -3.61
CA LEU A 51 -13.17 2.50 -4.21
C LEU A 51 -14.03 1.34 -4.69
N LYS A 52 -15.00 0.89 -3.89
CA LYS A 52 -15.90 -0.21 -4.30
C LYS A 52 -16.78 0.19 -5.48
N LEU A 53 -17.25 1.44 -5.52
CA LEU A 53 -18.01 1.98 -6.64
C LEU A 53 -17.14 2.06 -7.90
N LEU A 54 -15.87 2.47 -7.78
CA LEU A 54 -14.91 2.48 -8.87
C LEU A 54 -14.67 1.07 -9.41
N ILE A 55 -14.37 0.09 -8.55
CA ILE A 55 -14.16 -1.30 -8.95
C ILE A 55 -15.38 -1.83 -9.71
N LYS A 56 -16.59 -1.57 -9.20
CA LYS A 56 -17.84 -1.94 -9.89
C LYS A 56 -18.01 -1.22 -11.23
N PHE A 57 -17.62 0.05 -11.32
CA PHE A 57 -17.68 0.84 -12.55
C PHE A 57 -16.71 0.30 -13.62
N LEU A 58 -15.52 -0.13 -13.20
CA LEU A 58 -14.53 -0.73 -14.08
C LEU A 58 -14.99 -2.10 -14.64
N LYS A 59 -15.90 -2.82 -13.95
CA LYS A 59 -16.44 -4.14 -14.39
C LYS A 59 -15.28 -5.10 -14.76
N GLU A 60 -15.31 -5.69 -15.95
CA GLU A 60 -14.26 -6.57 -16.51
C GLU A 60 -13.00 -5.81 -16.96
N LYS A 61 -12.95 -4.48 -16.80
CA LYS A 61 -11.72 -3.72 -17.06
C LYS A 61 -10.80 -3.88 -15.87
N ASN A 62 -9.55 -4.23 -16.16
CA ASN A 62 -8.53 -4.38 -15.15
C ASN A 62 -8.00 -3.01 -14.71
N LEU A 63 -7.58 -2.93 -13.44
CA LEU A 63 -6.58 -1.98 -13.00
C LEU A 63 -5.26 -2.42 -13.62
N ASP A 64 -4.81 -1.66 -14.61
CA ASP A 64 -3.58 -1.96 -15.32
C ASP A 64 -2.36 -1.74 -14.43
N LEU A 65 -2.42 -0.77 -13.52
CA LEU A 65 -1.39 -0.50 -12.53
C LEU A 65 -2.01 -0.08 -11.20
N VAL A 66 -1.57 -0.70 -10.12
CA VAL A 66 -1.83 -0.26 -8.75
C VAL A 66 -0.51 0.21 -8.14
N ILE A 67 -0.49 1.41 -7.59
CA ILE A 67 0.68 1.97 -6.90
C ILE A 67 0.30 2.11 -5.44
N LEU A 68 1.06 1.48 -4.54
CA LEU A 68 0.95 1.70 -3.10
C LEU A 68 2.14 2.53 -2.64
N THR A 69 1.90 3.78 -2.28
CA THR A 69 2.94 4.76 -1.93
C THR A 69 3.59 4.41 -0.59
N HIS A 70 2.77 4.05 0.38
CA HIS A 70 3.17 3.48 1.65
C HIS A 70 2.01 2.73 2.30
N ILE A 71 2.27 2.15 3.46
CA ILE A 71 1.34 1.22 4.08
C ILE A 71 0.42 1.86 5.11
N ASP A 72 0.57 3.12 5.53
CA ASP A 72 -0.30 3.71 6.55
C ASP A 72 -1.80 3.51 6.26
N ASP A 73 -2.62 3.39 7.31
CA ASP A 73 -4.00 2.87 7.21
C ASP A 73 -4.89 3.68 6.26
N ASP A 74 -4.61 4.97 6.10
CA ASP A 74 -5.23 5.93 5.19
C ASP A 74 -4.81 5.78 3.72
N HIS A 75 -3.88 4.87 3.42
CA HIS A 75 -3.45 4.51 2.06
C HIS A 75 -3.74 3.04 1.73
N ILE A 76 -3.45 2.10 2.63
CA ILE A 76 -3.61 0.65 2.35
C ILE A 76 -4.99 0.11 2.76
N GLY A 77 -5.68 0.77 3.68
CA GLY A 77 -6.85 0.21 4.36
C GLY A 77 -7.96 -0.25 3.42
N GLY A 78 -8.19 0.49 2.33
CA GLY A 78 -9.19 0.13 1.31
C GLY A 78 -8.80 -1.13 0.55
N PHE A 79 -7.51 -1.31 0.22
CA PHE A 79 -7.01 -2.53 -0.43
C PHE A 79 -7.16 -3.76 0.46
N LEU A 80 -6.76 -3.66 1.74
CA LEU A 80 -6.90 -4.77 2.67
C LEU A 80 -8.37 -5.21 2.80
N LYS A 81 -9.29 -4.25 2.91
CA LYS A 81 -10.72 -4.55 2.99
C LYS A 81 -11.28 -5.11 1.69
N TRP A 82 -10.79 -4.64 0.54
CA TRP A 82 -11.18 -5.16 -0.77
C TRP A 82 -10.76 -6.62 -0.92
N PHE A 83 -9.47 -6.93 -0.79
CA PHE A 83 -8.95 -8.29 -0.93
C PHE A 83 -9.51 -9.26 0.13
N GLY A 84 -9.75 -8.77 1.35
CA GLY A 84 -10.40 -9.57 2.40
C GLY A 84 -11.88 -9.91 2.12
N LYS A 85 -12.55 -9.19 1.21
CA LYS A 85 -13.96 -9.40 0.85
C LYS A 85 -14.16 -10.01 -0.53
N ASP A 86 -13.16 -9.93 -1.39
CA ASP A 86 -13.19 -10.39 -2.76
C ASP A 86 -11.90 -11.15 -3.07
N LYS A 87 -11.99 -12.48 -3.10
CA LYS A 87 -10.84 -13.36 -3.35
C LYS A 87 -10.33 -13.25 -4.80
N GLU A 88 -11.18 -12.80 -5.71
CA GLU A 88 -10.90 -12.70 -7.13
C GLU A 88 -10.36 -11.32 -7.51
N ALA A 89 -10.40 -10.36 -6.57
CA ALA A 89 -9.93 -8.99 -6.74
C ALA A 89 -8.56 -8.88 -7.43
N ILE A 90 -7.60 -9.72 -7.04
CA ILE A 90 -6.24 -9.70 -7.62
C ILE A 90 -6.21 -10.04 -9.11
N LYS A 91 -7.17 -10.80 -9.62
CA LYS A 91 -7.28 -11.14 -11.05
C LYS A 91 -7.60 -9.91 -11.90
N HIS A 92 -8.12 -8.85 -11.28
CA HIS A 92 -8.40 -7.57 -11.93
C HIS A 92 -7.22 -6.60 -11.86
N ILE A 93 -6.08 -6.99 -11.28
CA ILE A 93 -4.88 -6.16 -11.18
C ILE A 93 -3.79 -6.78 -12.04
N LYS A 94 -3.26 -6.03 -13.01
CA LYS A 94 -2.19 -6.52 -13.88
C LYS A 94 -0.80 -6.33 -13.27
N GLU A 95 -0.58 -5.18 -12.63
CA GLU A 95 0.73 -4.83 -12.08
C GLU A 95 0.57 -4.02 -10.79
N VAL A 96 1.46 -4.25 -9.83
CA VAL A 96 1.57 -3.51 -8.58
C VAL A 96 2.97 -2.92 -8.47
N TRP A 97 3.06 -1.64 -8.12
CA TRP A 97 4.28 -0.98 -7.66
C TRP A 97 4.18 -0.72 -6.17
N PHE A 98 5.15 -1.24 -5.41
CA PHE A 98 5.20 -1.11 -3.97
C PHE A 98 6.64 -1.28 -3.48
N ASN A 99 7.12 -0.33 -2.68
CA ASN A 99 8.39 -0.42 -1.99
C ASN A 99 8.19 -1.09 -0.63
N SER A 100 8.24 -2.43 -0.59
CA SER A 100 8.21 -3.14 0.70
C SER A 100 9.56 -3.04 1.39
N GLY A 101 9.58 -3.13 2.72
CA GLY A 101 10.85 -3.09 3.43
C GLY A 101 11.78 -4.28 3.14
N ARG A 102 11.26 -5.42 2.66
CA ARG A 102 12.08 -6.51 2.10
C ARG A 102 12.81 -6.05 0.84
N THR A 103 12.08 -5.42 -0.09
CA THR A 103 12.67 -4.90 -1.34
C THR A 103 13.65 -3.77 -1.08
N ILE A 104 13.32 -2.84 -0.17
CA ILE A 104 14.19 -1.74 0.25
C ILE A 104 15.50 -2.28 0.86
N LYS A 105 15.42 -3.29 1.75
CA LYS A 105 16.62 -3.92 2.32
C LYS A 105 17.55 -4.47 1.25
N LYS A 106 16.97 -5.24 0.32
CA LYS A 106 17.70 -5.83 -0.80
C LYS A 106 18.34 -4.76 -1.67
N TYR A 107 17.59 -3.70 -1.98
CA TYR A 107 18.08 -2.57 -2.78
C TYR A 107 19.25 -1.82 -2.12
N LEU A 108 19.22 -1.67 -0.79
CA LEU A 108 20.28 -0.98 -0.04
C LEU A 108 21.49 -1.85 0.28
N ASN A 109 21.48 -3.15 -0.08
CA ASN A 109 22.49 -4.14 0.32
C ASN A 109 22.76 -4.15 1.83
N ASP A 110 21.74 -3.88 2.66
CA ASP A 110 21.91 -3.75 4.10
C ASP A 110 21.85 -5.13 4.77
N ILE A 111 23.02 -5.69 5.09
CA ILE A 111 23.17 -6.97 5.79
C ILE A 111 23.01 -6.86 7.32
N ASN A 112 23.14 -5.66 7.88
CA ASN A 112 23.19 -5.42 9.32
C ASN A 112 21.81 -5.11 9.90
N SER A 113 20.91 -4.56 9.08
CA SER A 113 19.53 -4.35 9.47
C SER A 113 18.86 -5.70 9.70
N ASN A 114 18.42 -5.94 10.94
CA ASN A 114 17.58 -7.09 11.24
C ASN A 114 16.17 -6.83 10.74
N VAL A 115 15.99 -6.97 9.42
CA VAL A 115 14.69 -7.12 8.76
C VAL A 115 14.23 -8.56 8.98
N ASP A 116 14.08 -8.96 10.24
CA ASP A 116 12.97 -9.85 10.56
C ASP A 116 11.77 -9.19 9.91
N SER A 117 11.08 -9.89 8.99
CA SER A 117 9.82 -9.49 8.35
C SER A 117 9.23 -8.28 9.08
N LEU A 118 9.38 -7.06 8.55
CA LEU A 118 9.04 -5.84 9.28
C LEU A 118 7.65 -6.02 9.89
N LYS A 119 7.60 -6.35 11.17
CA LYS A 119 6.37 -6.39 11.94
C LYS A 119 6.13 -4.92 12.21
N PHE A 120 5.46 -4.28 11.26
CA PHE A 120 5.03 -2.90 11.39
C PHE A 120 4.23 -2.78 12.68
N LYS A 121 4.61 -1.82 13.51
CA LYS A 121 4.03 -1.66 14.84
C LYS A 121 2.65 -1.03 14.71
N GLU A 122 1.66 -1.77 15.21
CA GLU A 122 0.30 -1.33 15.55
C GLU A 122 0.30 0.05 16.20
N ASN A 123 -0.60 0.90 15.74
CA ASN A 123 -1.19 1.98 16.54
C ASN A 123 -2.57 2.35 15.97
N THR A 124 -3.41 1.35 15.71
CA THR A 124 -4.85 1.54 15.56
C THR A 124 -5.52 0.27 16.06
N THR A 125 -6.45 0.45 17.00
CA THR A 125 -7.29 -0.63 17.51
C THR A 125 -8.02 -1.28 16.34
N LEU A 126 -7.72 -2.57 16.12
CA LEU A 126 -8.32 -3.54 15.18
C LEU A 126 -7.56 -3.73 13.83
N THR A 127 -6.69 -4.75 13.82
CA THR A 127 -6.28 -5.61 12.67
C THR A 127 -5.11 -5.21 11.72
N SER A 128 -4.06 -4.50 12.16
CA SER A 128 -3.09 -3.89 11.23
C SER A 128 -1.73 -4.57 10.97
N ILE A 129 -1.36 -5.70 11.60
CA ILE A 129 -0.05 -6.38 11.34
C ILE A 129 -0.14 -7.61 10.42
N PRO A 130 -1.04 -8.59 10.65
CA PRO A 130 -1.08 -9.80 9.82
C PRO A 130 -1.43 -9.49 8.36
N GLN A 131 -2.34 -8.53 8.14
CA GLN A 131 -2.89 -8.22 6.82
C GLN A 131 -1.88 -7.58 5.84
N ARG A 132 -0.83 -6.93 6.34
CA ARG A 132 0.18 -6.26 5.49
C ARG A 132 1.27 -7.22 5.02
N VAL A 133 1.69 -8.13 5.90
CA VAL A 133 2.51 -9.30 5.52
C VAL A 133 1.73 -10.18 4.55
N GLU A 134 0.42 -10.35 4.79
CA GLU A 134 -0.48 -10.98 3.83
C GLU A 134 -0.53 -10.22 2.51
N PHE A 135 -0.62 -8.88 2.48
CA PHE A 135 -0.62 -8.12 1.22
C PHE A 135 0.66 -8.35 0.40
N GLU A 136 1.85 -8.22 1.01
CA GLU A 136 3.13 -8.47 0.32
C GLU A 136 3.18 -9.90 -0.24
N ASN A 137 2.84 -10.89 0.58
CA ASN A 137 2.83 -12.29 0.16
C ASN A 137 1.75 -12.56 -0.91
N TYR A 138 0.61 -11.87 -0.83
CA TYR A 138 -0.52 -12.04 -1.73
C TYR A 138 -0.19 -11.51 -3.13
N ILE A 139 0.34 -10.29 -3.25
CA ILE A 139 0.73 -9.73 -4.56
C ILE A 139 1.91 -10.49 -5.17
N ARG A 140 2.81 -11.01 -4.34
CA ARG A 140 3.94 -11.85 -4.76
C ARG A 140 3.48 -13.22 -5.25
N TYR A 141 2.63 -13.90 -4.50
CA TYR A 141 2.09 -15.21 -4.84
C TYR A 141 1.30 -15.17 -6.16
N ASN A 142 0.53 -14.11 -6.37
CA ASN A 142 -0.24 -13.90 -7.60
C ASN A 142 0.57 -13.31 -8.76
N GLN A 143 1.89 -13.12 -8.59
CA GLN A 143 2.81 -12.67 -9.65
C GLN A 143 2.45 -11.33 -10.31
N VAL A 144 1.77 -10.44 -9.58
CA VAL A 144 1.43 -9.09 -10.08
C VAL A 144 2.47 -8.03 -9.66
N TRP A 145 3.46 -8.40 -8.86
CA TRP A 145 4.48 -7.48 -8.34
C TRP A 145 5.89 -7.94 -8.73
N ASN A 146 6.66 -7.04 -9.35
CA ASN A 146 8.02 -7.31 -9.83
C ASN A 146 9.13 -7.06 -8.79
N GLU A 147 8.75 -6.68 -7.56
CA GLU A 147 9.67 -6.40 -6.44
C GLU A 147 10.74 -5.31 -6.74
N LYS A 148 10.55 -4.51 -7.80
CA LYS A 148 11.45 -3.39 -8.13
C LYS A 148 11.24 -2.25 -7.13
N VAL A 149 12.34 -1.77 -6.55
CA VAL A 149 12.33 -0.56 -5.73
C VAL A 149 12.32 0.67 -6.65
N VAL A 150 11.40 1.59 -6.35
CA VAL A 150 11.17 2.83 -7.08
C VAL A 150 11.57 4.01 -6.20
N VAL A 151 12.51 4.84 -6.64
CA VAL A 151 13.10 5.90 -5.80
C VAL A 151 13.04 7.28 -6.46
N GLN A 152 13.21 8.32 -5.64
CA GLN A 152 13.32 9.70 -6.08
C GLN A 152 14.22 9.86 -7.32
N LYS A 153 13.75 10.65 -8.29
CA LYS A 153 14.36 10.93 -9.60
C LYS A 153 14.30 9.79 -10.61
N ASP A 154 13.77 8.62 -10.25
CA ASP A 154 13.45 7.61 -11.27
C ASP A 154 12.45 8.19 -12.27
N VAL A 155 12.73 7.95 -13.55
CA VAL A 155 11.78 8.15 -14.64
C VAL A 155 11.42 6.78 -15.17
N LEU A 156 10.24 6.29 -14.78
CA LEU A 156 9.76 4.99 -15.21
C LEU A 156 8.92 5.14 -16.46
N ASN A 157 9.29 4.43 -17.53
CA ASN A 157 8.43 4.25 -18.69
C ASN A 157 7.57 3.00 -18.49
N TRP A 158 6.27 3.19 -18.36
CA TRP A 158 5.28 2.12 -18.26
C TRP A 158 4.24 2.31 -19.35
N ASN A 159 4.21 1.44 -20.37
CA ASN A 159 3.26 1.55 -21.49
C ASN A 159 3.23 2.96 -22.13
N ASN A 160 4.39 3.54 -22.46
CA ASN A 160 4.54 4.91 -23.00
C ASN A 160 4.09 6.04 -22.05
N ILE A 161 3.79 5.71 -20.80
CA ILE A 161 3.45 6.67 -19.76
C ILE A 161 4.68 6.83 -18.87
N PHE A 162 5.13 8.07 -18.75
CA PHE A 162 6.31 8.40 -17.96
C PHE A 162 5.90 8.81 -16.55
N PHE A 163 6.44 8.14 -15.54
CA PHE A 163 6.31 8.49 -14.14
C PHE A 163 7.60 9.11 -13.65
N GLN A 164 7.55 10.37 -13.24
CA GLN A 164 8.63 11.01 -12.49
C GLN A 164 8.39 10.80 -10.99
N ILE A 165 9.30 10.09 -10.34
CA ILE A 165 9.18 9.78 -8.93
C ILE A 165 9.79 10.90 -8.11
N LEU A 166 8.99 11.47 -7.21
CA LEU A 166 9.41 12.60 -6.39
C LEU A 166 10.09 12.10 -5.09
N PRO A 167 9.42 11.82 -3.96
CA PRO A 167 10.00 10.99 -2.88
C PRO A 167 9.49 9.53 -2.88
N PRO A 168 10.10 8.61 -2.11
CA PRO A 168 11.24 8.77 -1.20
C PRO A 168 12.61 8.70 -1.91
N GLY A 169 13.60 9.45 -1.39
CA GLY A 169 15.01 9.29 -1.75
C GLY A 169 15.70 8.20 -0.96
N LYS A 170 16.93 7.86 -1.35
CA LYS A 170 17.73 6.80 -0.72
C LYS A 170 17.93 7.04 0.79
N ASP A 171 18.18 8.28 1.18
CA ASP A 171 18.29 8.74 2.56
C ASP A 171 17.04 8.44 3.40
N LYS A 172 15.84 8.70 2.84
CA LYS A 172 14.56 8.39 3.49
C LYS A 172 14.35 6.88 3.58
N LEU A 173 14.73 6.11 2.57
CA LEU A 173 14.67 4.65 2.60
C LEU A 173 15.57 4.05 3.69
N GLU A 174 16.82 4.53 3.80
CA GLU A 174 17.74 4.14 4.86
C GLU A 174 17.18 4.49 6.25
N LYS A 175 16.59 5.68 6.39
CA LYS A 175 15.93 6.09 7.64
C LYS A 175 14.74 5.18 7.97
N LEU A 176 13.91 4.82 7.00
CA LEU A 176 12.78 3.91 7.21
C LEU A 176 13.22 2.53 7.74
N LEU A 177 14.32 1.97 7.22
CA LEU A 177 14.89 0.73 7.75
C LEU A 177 15.42 0.91 9.19
N ARG A 178 16.15 2.00 9.46
CA ARG A 178 16.75 2.27 10.78
C ARG A 178 15.72 2.60 11.85
N ASP A 179 14.68 3.37 11.52
CA ASP A 179 13.61 3.74 12.46
C ASP A 179 12.68 2.55 12.75
N GLY A 180 12.51 1.64 11.77
CA GLY A 180 11.90 0.32 12.01
C GLY A 180 12.64 -0.49 13.09
N ILE A 181 13.98 -0.38 13.13
CA ILE A 181 14.84 -1.01 14.15
C ILE A 181 14.75 -0.27 15.50
N LYS A 182 14.80 1.07 15.52
CA LYS A 182 14.71 1.87 16.77
C LYS A 182 13.35 1.73 17.48
N ARG A 183 12.25 1.65 16.74
CA ARG A 183 10.91 1.38 17.32
C ARG A 183 10.79 -0.01 17.96
N LYS A 184 11.64 -0.97 17.55
CA LYS A 184 11.80 -2.31 18.15
C LYS A 184 12.62 -2.24 19.46
N LEU A 185 13.69 -1.44 19.49
CA LEU A 185 14.56 -1.25 20.68
C LEU A 185 13.88 -0.49 21.82
N ASN A 186 13.01 0.49 21.52
CA ASN A 186 12.27 1.24 22.55
C ASN A 186 11.12 0.45 23.21
N LEU A 187 10.90 -0.83 22.85
CA LEU A 187 9.95 -1.72 23.54
C LEU A 187 10.59 -2.62 24.61
N TYR A 188 11.92 -2.70 24.66
CA TYR A 188 12.63 -3.57 25.59
C TYR A 188 13.39 -2.81 26.69
N TRP A 189 13.22 -1.48 26.80
CA TRP A 189 13.89 -0.65 27.81
C TRP A 189 12.95 0.28 28.61
N THR A 190 11.74 -0.18 28.93
CA THR A 190 11.05 0.30 30.14
C THR A 190 10.33 -0.86 30.82
N LEU A 191 11.09 -1.73 31.49
CA LEU A 191 10.66 -2.29 32.75
C LEU A 191 11.49 -1.57 33.82
N PRO A 192 10.89 -0.83 34.77
CA PRO A 192 11.63 -0.44 35.95
C PRO A 192 12.05 -1.72 36.66
N GLU A 193 13.35 -1.91 36.80
CA GLU A 193 13.90 -2.84 37.77
C GLU A 193 13.30 -2.51 39.14
N LYS A 194 12.70 -3.52 39.76
CA LYS A 194 12.61 -3.73 41.21
C LYS A 194 12.26 -2.50 42.06
N ALA A 195 11.02 -2.46 42.53
CA ALA A 195 10.76 -2.01 43.90
C ALA A 195 10.38 -3.24 44.73
N THR A 196 11.39 -3.87 45.31
CA THR A 196 11.23 -4.61 46.56
C THR A 196 11.38 -3.57 47.66
N ILE A 197 10.34 -3.36 48.45
CA ILE A 197 10.22 -3.52 49.91
C ILE A 197 8.72 -3.55 50.20
#